data_AF-A0A7L2YN70-F1
#
_entry.id   AF-A0A7L2YN70-F1
#
_cell.length_a   1.000
_cell.length_b   1.000
_cell.length_c   1.000
_cell.angle_alpha   90.00
_cell.angle_beta   90.00
_cell.angle_gamma   90.00
#
_symmetry.space_group_name_H-M   'P 1'
#
loop_
_entity.id
_entity.type
_entity.pdbx_description
1 polymer ?
#
loop_
_entity_poly.entity_id
_entity_poly.type
_entity_poly.pdbx_seq_one_letter_code
_entity_poly.pdbx_strand_id
1 'polypeptide(L)'
;GLSGRFFVTTLPTIFHANDGVFRRYRGSRTLEDLQGYVLERKWKAVEPVAEWRSPSSIMMHGMAGLFHLSGWIRQIHSYLTGTLGIHVWISYAIFFLATLLIGLFLGL
;
A
#
# COMPACT_ATOMS: atom_id res chain seq x y z
N GLY A 1 2.96 3.66 1.48
CA GLY A 1 2.75 4.15 0.10
C GLY A 1 1.30 4.01 -0.34
N LEU A 2 0.85 4.83 -1.31
CA LEU A 2 -0.52 4.81 -1.86
C LEU A 2 -0.90 3.47 -2.51
N SER A 3 0.04 2.82 -3.22
CA SER A 3 -0.16 1.50 -3.83
C SER A 3 -0.56 0.43 -2.82
N GLY A 4 0.09 0.44 -1.65
CA GLY A 4 -0.23 -0.43 -0.53
C GLY A 4 -1.60 -0.15 0.08
N ARG A 5 -2.02 1.12 0.18
CA ARG A 5 -3.35 1.50 0.72
C ARG A 5 -4.51 1.07 -0.16
N PHE A 6 -4.34 1.11 -1.48
CA PHE A 6 -5.38 0.73 -2.43
C PHE A 6 -5.32 -0.75 -2.83
N PHE A 7 -4.33 -1.50 -2.31
CA PHE A 7 -4.10 -2.91 -2.62
C PHE A 7 -4.13 -3.19 -4.13
N VAL A 8 -3.45 -2.34 -4.92
CA VAL A 8 -3.45 -2.46 -6.39
C VAL A 8 -2.51 -3.59 -6.80
N THR A 9 -3.08 -4.67 -7.34
CA THR A 9 -2.30 -5.83 -7.83
C THR A 9 -2.10 -5.83 -9.33
N THR A 10 -2.96 -5.12 -10.10
CA THR A 10 -2.88 -5.05 -11.56
C THR A 10 -3.06 -3.62 -12.05
N LEU A 11 -2.36 -3.28 -13.14
CA LEU A 11 -2.46 -1.98 -13.80
C LEU A 11 -3.02 -2.15 -15.23
N PRO A 12 -3.79 -1.17 -15.73
CA PRO A 12 -4.32 -0.01 -15.01
C PRO A 12 -5.56 -0.37 -14.18
N THR A 13 -5.67 0.21 -12.97
CA THR A 13 -6.83 0.06 -12.07
C THR A 13 -7.43 1.43 -11.76
N ILE A 14 -8.75 1.55 -11.93
CA ILE A 14 -9.51 2.78 -11.67
C ILE A 14 -10.45 2.54 -10.50
N PHE A 15 -10.46 3.47 -9.55
CA PHE A 15 -11.41 3.50 -8.45
C PHE A 15 -12.31 4.73 -8.57
N HIS A 16 -13.59 4.54 -8.32
CA HIS A 16 -14.53 5.60 -8.05
C HIS A 16 -14.67 5.76 -6.54
N ALA A 17 -14.29 6.92 -6.02
CA ALA A 17 -14.43 7.27 -4.62
C ALA A 17 -15.55 8.31 -4.48
N ASN A 18 -16.57 8.01 -3.69
CA ASN A 18 -17.64 8.94 -3.36
C ASN A 18 -18.04 8.77 -1.88
N ASP A 19 -18.01 9.85 -1.10
CA ASP A 19 -18.33 9.87 0.34
C ASP A 19 -17.59 8.78 1.15
N GLY A 20 -16.30 8.58 0.88
CA GLY A 20 -15.49 7.55 1.55
C GLY A 20 -15.76 6.11 1.09
N VAL A 21 -16.73 5.89 0.20
CA VAL A 21 -17.03 4.59 -0.39
C VAL A 21 -16.29 4.42 -1.70
N PHE A 22 -15.38 3.45 -1.71
CA PHE A 22 -14.57 3.11 -2.88
C PHE A 22 -15.20 1.98 -3.67
N ARG A 23 -15.25 2.11 -4.99
CA ARG A 23 -15.74 1.10 -5.93
C ARG A 23 -14.74 0.91 -7.04
N ARG A 24 -14.43 -0.33 -7.41
CA ARG A 24 -13.50 -0.61 -8.52
C ARG A 24 -14.26 -0.53 -9.85
N TYR A 25 -13.83 0.35 -10.74
CA TYR A 25 -14.36 0.41 -12.09
C TYR A 25 -13.87 -0.80 -12.90
N ARG A 26 -14.81 -1.53 -13.53
CA ARG A 26 -14.53 -2.72 -14.34
C ARG A 26 -15.00 -2.58 -15.80
N GLY A 27 -15.53 -1.43 -16.19
CA GLY A 27 -16.01 -1.17 -17.54
C GLY A 27 -14.87 -0.93 -18.54
N SER A 28 -15.27 -0.75 -19.79
CA SER A 28 -14.37 -0.32 -20.86
C SER A 28 -13.80 1.08 -20.56
N ARG A 29 -12.57 1.35 -20.98
CA ARG A 29 -11.83 2.56 -20.59
C ARG A 29 -11.99 3.69 -21.61
N THR A 30 -13.12 3.73 -22.32
CA THR A 30 -13.47 4.80 -23.26
C THR A 30 -13.97 6.03 -22.50
N LEU A 31 -13.96 7.19 -23.15
CA LEU A 31 -14.44 8.43 -22.56
C LEU A 31 -15.95 8.33 -22.29
N GLU A 32 -16.69 7.77 -23.24
CA GLU A 32 -18.14 7.62 -23.23
C GLU A 32 -18.58 6.73 -22.06
N ASP A 33 -17.89 5.59 -21.85
CA ASP A 33 -18.19 4.66 -20.77
C ASP A 33 -17.89 5.27 -19.38
N LEU A 34 -16.81 6.04 -19.27
CA LEU A 34 -16.45 6.73 -18.01
C LEU A 34 -17.42 7.87 -17.70
N GLN A 35 -17.81 8.67 -18.70
CA GLN A 35 -18.79 9.73 -18.52
C GLN A 35 -20.15 9.15 -18.14
N GLY A 36 -20.65 8.15 -18.87
CA GLY A 36 -21.91 7.48 -18.55
C GLY A 36 -21.88 6.83 -17.17
N TYR A 37 -20.73 6.29 -16.74
CA TYR A 37 -20.59 5.71 -15.41
C TYR A 37 -20.86 6.72 -14.29
N VAL A 38 -20.40 7.96 -14.44
CA VAL A 38 -20.59 9.05 -13.45
C VAL A 38 -21.95 9.71 -13.61
N LEU A 39 -22.29 10.17 -14.82
CA LEU A 39 -23.49 10.95 -15.11
C LEU A 39 -24.78 10.15 -14.88
N GLU A 40 -24.83 8.92 -15.38
CA GLU A 40 -25.99 8.03 -15.20
C GLU A 40 -25.96 7.28 -13.85
N ARG A 41 -24.96 7.58 -13.00
CA ARG A 41 -24.79 6.98 -11.67
C ARG A 41 -24.71 5.45 -11.68
N LYS A 42 -24.17 4.84 -12.74
CA LYS A 42 -23.97 3.39 -12.87
C LYS A 42 -23.13 2.82 -11.72
N TRP A 43 -22.29 3.65 -11.10
CA TRP A 43 -21.53 3.31 -9.90
C TRP A 43 -22.38 2.84 -8.72
N LYS A 44 -23.68 3.20 -8.64
CA LYS A 44 -24.56 2.74 -7.56
C LYS A 44 -24.80 1.22 -7.61
N ALA A 45 -24.76 0.63 -8.79
CA ALA A 45 -24.93 -0.82 -8.99
C ALA A 45 -23.62 -1.61 -8.78
N VAL A 46 -22.48 -0.92 -8.66
CA VAL A 46 -21.19 -1.56 -8.41
C VAL A 46 -21.00 -1.75 -6.91
N GLU A 47 -20.69 -2.98 -6.52
CA GLU A 47 -20.40 -3.31 -5.13
C GLU A 47 -19.21 -2.48 -4.59
N PRO A 48 -19.34 -1.91 -3.38
CA PRO A 48 -18.24 -1.25 -2.73
C PRO A 48 -17.12 -2.23 -2.40
N VAL A 49 -15.89 -1.72 -2.39
CA VAL A 49 -14.76 -2.44 -1.82
C VAL A 49 -15.07 -2.69 -0.34
N ALA A 50 -14.88 -3.94 0.11
CA ALA A 50 -15.08 -4.30 1.50
C ALA A 50 -14.32 -3.34 2.43
N GLU A 51 -14.94 -2.92 3.52
CA GLU A 51 -14.43 -1.85 4.38
C GLU A 51 -13.00 -2.13 4.88
N TRP A 52 -12.68 -3.37 5.24
CA TRP A 52 -11.33 -3.77 5.67
C TRP A 52 -10.26 -3.67 4.56
N ARG A 53 -10.65 -3.73 3.29
CA ARG A 53 -9.78 -3.47 2.12
C ARG A 53 -9.87 -2.02 1.64
N SER A 54 -10.74 -1.21 2.24
CA SER A 54 -10.86 0.20 1.87
C SER A 54 -9.57 0.93 2.20
N PRO A 55 -9.08 1.82 1.31
CA PRO A 55 -7.94 2.70 1.57
C PRO A 55 -8.09 3.55 2.85
N SER A 56 -9.33 3.80 3.28
CA SER A 56 -9.63 4.55 4.51
C SER A 56 -9.55 3.70 5.79
N SER A 57 -9.42 2.38 5.70
CA SER A 57 -9.43 1.50 6.88
C SER A 57 -8.13 1.49 7.65
N ILE A 58 -8.21 1.19 8.95
CA ILE A 58 -7.04 1.06 9.84
C ILE A 58 -6.08 -0.02 9.32
N MET A 59 -6.62 -1.14 8.83
CA MET A 59 -5.81 -2.24 8.27
C MET A 59 -4.99 -1.77 7.07
N MET A 60 -5.58 -1.02 6.15
CA MET A 60 -4.87 -0.50 4.98
C MET A 60 -3.91 0.65 5.33
N HIS A 61 -4.15 1.39 6.41
CA HIS A 61 -3.16 2.31 6.98
C HIS A 61 -1.93 1.55 7.52
N GLY A 62 -2.14 0.44 8.22
CA GLY A 62 -1.08 -0.45 8.67
C GLY A 62 -0.26 -1.01 7.49
N MET A 63 -0.95 -1.49 6.45
CA MET A 63 -0.31 -1.93 5.20
C MET A 63 0.56 -0.82 4.59
N ALA A 64 0.04 0.42 4.54
CA ALA A 64 0.82 1.56 4.07
C ALA A 64 2.11 1.76 4.87
N GLY A 65 2.01 1.61 6.19
CA GLY A 65 3.13 1.67 7.13
C GLY A 65 4.19 0.61 6.83
N LEU A 66 3.79 -0.64 6.59
CA LEU A 66 4.71 -1.72 6.20
C LEU A 66 5.45 -1.40 4.89
N PHE A 67 4.76 -0.85 3.90
CA PHE A 67 5.40 -0.40 2.66
C PHE A 67 6.36 0.78 2.87
N HIS A 68 6.08 1.67 3.83
CA HIS A 68 7.04 2.72 4.20
C HIS A 68 8.26 2.13 4.91
N LEU A 69 8.03 1.21 5.86
CA LEU A 69 9.08 0.52 6.59
C LEU A 69 10.03 -0.23 5.64
N SER A 70 9.50 -0.94 4.63
CA SER A 70 10.34 -1.63 3.65
C SER A 70 11.24 -0.68 2.85
N GLY A 71 10.72 0.50 2.48
CA GLY A 71 11.50 1.56 1.85
C GLY A 71 12.61 2.08 2.77
N TRP A 72 12.29 2.32 4.04
CA TRP A 72 13.26 2.74 5.05
C TRP A 72 14.37 1.70 5.28
N ILE A 73 14.01 0.41 5.40
CA ILE A 73 14.99 -0.68 5.53
C ILE A 73 15.93 -0.69 4.32
N ARG A 74 15.39 -0.58 3.10
CA ARG A 74 16.21 -0.53 1.89
C ARG A 74 17.17 0.66 1.91
N GLN A 75 16.69 1.83 2.30
CA GLN A 75 17.50 3.05 2.35
C GLN A 75 18.62 2.95 3.39
N ILE A 76 18.33 2.42 4.58
CA ILE A 76 19.33 2.17 5.63
C ILE A 76 20.36 1.16 5.13
N HIS A 77 19.93 0.06 4.51
CA HIS A 77 20.85 -0.94 3.96
C HIS A 77 21.78 -0.36 2.89
N SER A 78 21.22 0.41 1.95
CA SER A 78 21.99 1.08 0.90
C SER A 78 22.96 2.12 1.47
N TYR A 79 22.59 2.82 2.55
CA TYR A 79 23.48 3.76 3.22
C TYR A 79 24.64 3.05 3.94
N LEU A 80 24.34 1.99 4.70
CA LEU A 80 25.35 1.20 5.40
C LEU A 80 26.37 0.59 4.43
N THR A 81 25.89 -0.03 3.35
CA THR A 81 26.75 -0.75 2.40
C THR A 81 27.41 0.18 1.38
N GLY A 82 26.68 1.16 0.86
CA GLY A 82 27.17 2.07 -0.18
C GLY A 82 27.97 3.25 0.37
N THR A 83 27.46 3.94 1.38
CA THR A 83 28.09 5.17 1.91
C THR A 83 29.13 4.87 2.99
N LEU A 84 28.81 3.97 3.92
CA LEU A 84 29.71 3.61 5.02
C LEU A 84 30.65 2.44 4.68
N GLY A 85 30.47 1.80 3.52
CA GLY A 85 31.31 0.69 3.07
C GLY A 85 31.20 -0.57 3.94
N ILE A 86 30.15 -0.68 4.76
CA ILE A 86 29.95 -1.85 5.62
C ILE A 86 29.63 -3.06 4.76
N HIS A 87 30.25 -4.19 5.06
CA HIS A 87 29.99 -5.43 4.34
C HIS A 87 28.52 -5.87 4.47
N VAL A 88 27.92 -6.39 3.39
CA VAL A 88 26.50 -6.76 3.31
C VAL A 88 26.06 -7.68 4.46
N TRP A 89 26.85 -8.71 4.78
CA TRP A 89 26.61 -9.61 5.92
C TRP A 89 26.48 -8.90 7.27
N ILE A 90 27.28 -7.87 7.52
CA ILE A 90 27.22 -7.08 8.75
C ILE A 90 25.93 -6.26 8.78
N SER A 91 25.53 -5.68 7.65
CA SER A 91 24.24 -4.98 7.57
C SER A 91 23.06 -5.91 7.87
N TYR A 92 23.09 -7.17 7.40
CA TYR A 92 22.07 -8.16 7.76
C TYR A 92 22.09 -8.53 9.24
N ALA A 93 23.28 -8.68 9.84
CA ALA A 93 23.39 -8.92 11.28
C ALA A 93 22.79 -7.78 12.12
N ILE A 94 22.97 -6.53 11.70
CA ILE A 94 22.36 -5.35 12.35
C ILE A 94 20.83 -5.42 12.27
N PHE A 95 20.26 -5.71 11.09
CA PHE A 95 18.80 -5.83 10.95
C PHE A 95 18.22 -6.99 11.76
N PHE A 96 18.91 -8.12 11.80
CA PHE A 96 18.51 -9.26 12.62
C PHE A 96 18.47 -8.90 14.10
N LEU A 97 19.53 -8.28 14.61
CA LEU A 97 19.59 -7.83 16.00
C LEU A 97 18.50 -6.80 16.31
N ALA A 98 18.29 -5.81 15.44
CA ALA A 98 17.22 -4.83 15.61
C ALA A 98 15.83 -5.49 15.65
N THR A 99 15.58 -6.48 14.79
CA THR A 99 14.32 -7.23 14.76
C THR A 99 14.09 -8.01 16.07
N LEU A 100 15.14 -8.68 16.58
CA LEU A 100 15.07 -9.38 17.87
C LEU A 100 14.77 -8.42 19.02
N LEU A 101 15.46 -7.28 19.08
CA LEU A 101 15.25 -6.28 20.13
C LEU A 101 13.82 -5.71 20.09
N ILE A 102 13.32 -5.34 18.91
CA ILE A 102 11.95 -4.84 18.74
C ILE A 102 10.94 -5.90 19.19
N GLY A 103 11.12 -7.16 18.76
CA GLY A 103 10.24 -8.26 19.16
C GLY A 103 10.24 -8.51 20.66
N LEU A 104 11.40 -8.42 21.31
CA LEU A 104 11.52 -8.54 22.77
C LEU A 104 10.80 -7.41 23.49
N PHE A 105 10.99 -6.15 23.07
CA PHE A 105 10.32 -4.99 23.67
C PHE A 105 8.80 -5.00 23.49
N LEU A 106 8.29 -5.51 22.37
CA LEU A 106 6.84 -5.63 22.14
C LEU A 106 6.21 -6.81 22.89
N GLY A 107 7.00 -7.82 23.27
CA GLY A 107 6.53 -9.00 23.99
C GLY A 107 6.55 -8.87 25.51
N LEU A 108 7.17 -7.82 26.05
CA LEU A 108 7.17 -7.43 27.46
C LEU A 108 5.94 -6.57 27.78
#